data_AF-A0A2T0LWU4-F1
#
_entry.id   AF-A0A2T0LWU4-F1
#
_cell.length_a   1.000
_cell.length_b   1.000
_cell.length_c   1.000
_cell.angle_alpha   90.00
_cell.angle_beta   90.00
_cell.angle_gamma   90.00
#
_symmetry.space_group_name_H-M   'P 1'
#
loop_
_entity.id
_entity.type
_entity.pdbx_description
1 polymer ?
#
loop_
_entity_poly.entity_id
_entity_poly.type
_entity_poly.pdbx_seq_one_letter_code
_entity_poly.pdbx_strand_id
1 'polypeptide(L)'
;MIVNGPRGKVVEVGLFDRLRKRSGGKDRPGTLRGATDADTEHLQAWAARRRGVEAFVEPRTAVTETTVVLVAHDGEWTRRRIGSLDAAQRFGKKNSIPVYEAAKTGYPRRMREYTERQRILERKRRQERDDAPRE
;
A
#
# COMPACT_ATOMS: atom_id res chain seq x y z
N MET A 1 26.19 -58.27 8.15
CA MET A 1 24.85 -58.44 7.56
C MET A 1 23.97 -57.30 8.08
N ILE A 2 23.34 -56.60 7.16
CA ILE A 2 22.56 -55.37 7.33
C ILE A 2 21.16 -55.70 7.88
N VAL A 3 20.64 -54.88 8.81
CA VAL A 3 19.19 -54.59 8.97
C VAL A 3 19.06 -53.26 9.74
N ASN A 4 19.01 -52.11 9.06
CA ASN A 4 17.79 -51.35 8.71
C ASN A 4 16.75 -51.24 9.85
N GLY A 5 16.51 -50.01 10.35
CA GLY A 5 15.25 -49.62 11.04
C GLY A 5 14.03 -49.76 10.10
N PRO A 6 12.78 -49.38 10.47
CA PRO A 6 12.45 -47.96 10.70
C PRO A 6 11.15 -47.65 11.53
N ARG A 7 10.80 -46.35 11.59
CA ARG A 7 9.45 -45.71 11.67
C ARG A 7 8.93 -45.24 13.03
N GLY A 8 9.30 -44.00 13.36
CA GLY A 8 8.45 -43.10 14.13
C GLY A 8 7.18 -42.72 13.35
N LYS A 9 6.09 -42.49 14.09
CA LYS A 9 4.82 -42.01 13.55
C LYS A 9 4.94 -40.52 13.24
N VAL A 10 4.68 -40.18 11.99
CA VAL A 10 4.47 -38.82 11.49
C VAL A 10 3.10 -38.35 12.00
N VAL A 11 3.07 -37.26 12.75
CA VAL A 11 1.84 -36.49 12.98
C VAL A 11 1.78 -35.41 11.91
N GLU A 12 0.88 -35.59 10.96
CA GLU A 12 0.54 -34.63 9.93
C GLU A 12 -0.20 -33.45 10.56
N VAL A 13 0.50 -32.33 10.74
CA VAL A 13 -0.12 -31.06 11.13
C VAL A 13 -0.60 -30.37 9.85
N GLY A 14 -1.88 -30.54 9.56
CA GLY A 14 -2.56 -29.96 8.41
C GLY A 14 -2.49 -28.43 8.37
N LEU A 15 -2.24 -27.91 7.16
CA LEU A 15 -2.09 -26.49 6.82
C LEU A 15 -3.37 -25.65 6.96
N PHE A 16 -4.45 -26.18 7.54
CA PHE A 16 -5.77 -25.54 7.52
C PHE A 16 -6.33 -25.13 8.90
N ASP A 17 -5.63 -25.40 10.00
CA ASP A 17 -6.18 -25.13 11.36
C ASP A 17 -5.67 -23.84 12.02
N ARG A 18 -4.94 -22.97 11.30
CA ARG A 18 -4.35 -21.74 11.89
C ARG A 18 -5.09 -20.44 11.58
N LEU A 19 -6.27 -20.49 10.97
CA LEU A 19 -7.01 -19.29 10.58
C LEU A 19 -8.37 -19.12 11.27
N ARG A 20 -8.52 -19.62 12.52
CA ARG A 20 -9.75 -19.42 13.31
C ARG A 20 -9.58 -18.63 14.61
N LYS A 21 -8.48 -17.90 14.79
CA LYS A 21 -8.30 -17.08 16.00
C LYS A 21 -7.61 -15.74 15.75
N ARG A 22 -8.20 -14.91 14.89
CA ARG A 22 -8.07 -13.45 14.96
C ARG A 22 -9.37 -12.80 14.53
N SER A 23 -10.26 -12.66 15.51
CA SER A 23 -11.41 -11.76 15.48
C SER A 23 -10.93 -10.34 15.19
N GLY A 24 -11.53 -9.68 14.19
CA GLY A 24 -11.32 -8.25 13.93
C GLY A 24 -11.76 -7.81 12.53
N GLY A 25 -13.07 -7.69 12.29
CA GLY A 25 -13.63 -6.96 11.14
C GLY A 25 -14.23 -7.85 10.06
N LYS A 26 -15.55 -8.04 10.11
CA LYS A 26 -16.35 -8.67 9.06
C LYS A 26 -16.56 -7.65 7.94
N ASP A 27 -15.59 -7.51 7.04
CA ASP A 27 -15.82 -6.83 5.76
C ASP A 27 -16.85 -7.64 4.98
N ARG A 28 -18.11 -7.19 4.98
CA ARG A 28 -19.18 -7.80 4.18
C ARG A 28 -18.93 -7.45 2.70
N PRO A 29 -19.11 -8.40 1.76
CA PRO A 29 -19.04 -8.09 0.34
C PRO A 29 -19.98 -6.91 0.02
N GLY A 30 -19.44 -5.83 -0.55
CA GLY A 30 -20.20 -4.63 -0.92
C GLY A 30 -20.18 -3.46 0.07
N THR A 31 -19.51 -3.56 1.22
CA THR A 31 -19.28 -2.40 2.11
C THR A 31 -17.93 -1.75 1.81
N LEU A 32 -17.91 -0.43 1.61
CA LEU A 32 -16.66 0.32 1.52
C LEU A 32 -15.93 0.24 2.87
N ARG A 33 -14.76 -0.40 2.89
CA ARG A 33 -13.92 -0.47 4.10
C ARG A 33 -13.40 0.93 4.45
N GLY A 34 -13.57 1.35 5.70
CA GLY A 34 -13.10 2.65 6.19
C GLY A 34 -11.57 2.77 6.28
N ALA A 35 -11.10 3.94 6.68
CA ALA A 35 -9.69 4.14 7.07
C ALA A 35 -9.37 3.34 8.34
N THR A 36 -8.17 2.77 8.40
CA THR A 36 -7.68 1.99 9.53
C THR A 36 -6.40 2.61 10.12
N ASP A 37 -6.04 2.24 11.34
CA ASP A 37 -4.79 2.72 11.96
C ASP A 37 -3.57 2.36 11.10
N ALA A 38 -3.58 1.18 10.49
CA ALA A 38 -2.54 0.73 9.57
C ALA A 38 -2.38 1.65 8.34
N ASP A 39 -3.46 2.28 7.87
CA ASP A 39 -3.39 3.26 6.77
C ASP A 39 -2.61 4.51 7.22
N THR A 40 -2.91 5.01 8.42
CA THR A 40 -2.28 6.22 8.96
C THR A 40 -0.82 5.96 9.34
N GLU A 41 -0.51 4.79 9.94
CA GLU A 41 0.85 4.36 10.22
C GLU A 41 1.69 4.24 8.94
N HIS A 42 1.12 3.67 7.87
CA HIS A 42 1.79 3.59 6.57
C HIS A 42 2.10 4.98 6.03
N LEU A 43 1.13 5.89 6.05
CA LEU A 43 1.32 7.28 5.60
C LEU A 43 2.45 7.97 6.39
N GLN A 44 2.46 7.82 7.70
CA GLN A 44 3.49 8.40 8.57
C GLN A 44 4.88 7.81 8.28
N ALA A 45 4.98 6.49 8.22
CA ALA A 45 6.25 5.81 7.94
C ALA A 45 6.78 6.12 6.53
N TRP A 46 5.90 6.24 5.55
CA TRP A 46 6.28 6.58 4.18
C TRP A 46 6.75 8.04 4.08
N ALA A 47 6.05 8.97 4.73
CA ALA A 47 6.42 10.39 4.76
C ALA A 47 7.75 10.62 5.46
N ALA A 48 7.99 9.94 6.60
CA ALA A 48 9.22 10.10 7.39
C ALA A 48 10.50 9.75 6.62
N ARG A 49 10.41 8.89 5.60
CA ARG A 49 11.54 8.47 4.77
C ARG A 49 11.78 9.37 3.56
N ARG A 50 10.96 10.40 3.36
CA ARG A 50 10.95 11.24 2.15
C ARG A 50 11.01 12.72 2.50
N ARG A 51 11.49 13.51 1.55
CA ARG A 51 11.59 14.97 1.65
C ARG A 51 10.58 15.61 0.69
N GLY A 52 10.19 16.86 1.00
CA GLY A 52 9.28 17.65 0.15
C GLY A 52 7.95 16.93 -0.12
N VAL A 53 7.39 16.30 0.91
CA VAL A 53 6.13 15.56 0.79
C VAL A 53 4.97 16.55 0.78
N GLU A 54 4.09 16.41 -0.19
CA GLU A 54 2.80 17.11 -0.29
C GLU A 54 1.66 16.09 -0.23
N ALA A 55 0.54 16.45 0.39
CA ALA A 55 -0.64 15.59 0.50
C ALA A 55 -1.78 16.09 -0.41
N PHE A 56 -2.32 15.20 -1.22
CA PHE A 56 -3.44 15.46 -2.11
C PHE A 56 -4.64 14.60 -1.68
N VAL A 57 -5.69 15.26 -1.20
CA VAL A 57 -6.90 14.59 -0.71
C VAL A 57 -7.87 14.42 -1.85
N GLU A 58 -8.36 13.19 -1.98
CA GLU A 58 -9.47 12.83 -2.84
C GLU A 58 -10.71 12.70 -1.96
N PRO A 59 -11.74 13.52 -2.18
CA PRO A 59 -12.95 13.47 -1.38
C PRO A 59 -13.67 12.13 -1.58
N ARG A 60 -14.46 11.74 -0.58
CA ARG A 60 -15.38 10.61 -0.69
C ARG A 60 -16.32 10.81 -1.88
N THR A 61 -16.52 9.74 -2.64
CA THR A 61 -17.55 9.64 -3.69
C THR A 61 -18.58 8.58 -3.32
N ALA A 62 -19.56 8.33 -4.19
CA ALA A 62 -20.54 7.26 -4.00
C ALA A 62 -19.89 5.86 -3.89
N VAL A 63 -18.72 5.67 -4.52
CA VAL A 63 -18.07 4.36 -4.66
C VAL A 63 -16.65 4.31 -4.12
N THR A 64 -16.14 5.42 -3.55
CA THR A 64 -14.79 5.46 -2.96
C THR A 64 -14.80 6.27 -1.66
N GLU A 65 -14.16 5.74 -0.63
CA GLU A 65 -13.88 6.49 0.61
C GLU A 65 -12.89 7.63 0.36
N THR A 66 -12.79 8.54 1.34
CA THR A 66 -11.78 9.60 1.31
C THR A 66 -10.38 8.98 1.34
N THR A 67 -9.53 9.39 0.41
CA THR A 67 -8.14 8.94 0.31
C THR A 67 -7.20 10.11 0.30
N VAL A 68 -5.96 9.88 0.73
CA VAL A 68 -4.86 10.83 0.57
C VAL A 68 -3.77 10.19 -0.27
N VAL A 69 -3.25 10.97 -1.22
CA VAL A 69 -2.07 10.65 -2.01
C VAL A 69 -0.93 11.52 -1.49
N LEU A 70 0.10 10.90 -0.93
CA LEU A 70 1.33 11.61 -0.60
C LEU A 70 2.25 11.56 -1.81
N VAL A 71 2.83 12.70 -2.16
CA VAL A 71 3.77 12.84 -3.28
C VAL A 71 5.06 13.49 -2.78
N ALA A 72 6.17 12.78 -2.88
CA ALA A 72 7.49 13.27 -2.49
C ALA A 72 8.10 14.20 -3.55
N HIS A 73 9.23 14.83 -3.20
CA HIS A 73 9.90 15.81 -4.07
C HIS A 73 10.33 15.25 -5.45
N ASP A 74 10.63 13.97 -5.54
CA ASP A 74 11.07 13.27 -6.76
C ASP A 74 9.90 12.68 -7.58
N GLY A 75 8.68 12.84 -7.08
CA GLY A 75 7.46 12.30 -7.67
C GLY A 75 7.07 10.91 -7.20
N GLU A 76 7.84 10.25 -6.34
CA GLU A 76 7.39 9.01 -5.70
C GLU A 76 6.10 9.28 -4.93
N TRP A 77 5.13 8.37 -5.01
CA TRP A 77 3.85 8.56 -4.36
C TRP A 77 3.31 7.29 -3.68
N THR A 78 2.44 7.49 -2.70
CA THR A 78 1.64 6.43 -2.09
C THR A 78 0.21 6.91 -1.86
N ARG A 79 -0.77 6.01 -1.93
CA ARG A 79 -2.18 6.29 -1.69
C ARG A 79 -2.72 5.42 -0.58
N ARG A 80 -3.39 6.02 0.41
CA ARG A 80 -4.08 5.31 1.50
C ARG A 80 -5.41 5.98 1.83
N ARG A 81 -6.28 5.25 2.52
CA ARG A 81 -7.53 5.81 3.03
C ARG A 81 -7.26 6.72 4.21
N ILE A 82 -8.09 7.74 4.36
CA ILE A 82 -8.07 8.64 5.51
C ILE A 82 -9.50 8.95 5.90
N GLY A 83 -9.79 9.01 7.20
CA GLY A 83 -11.18 8.99 7.69
C GLY A 83 -12.05 10.14 7.19
N SER A 84 -11.45 11.29 6.87
CA SER A 84 -12.13 12.48 6.35
C SER A 84 -11.12 13.51 5.82
N LEU A 85 -11.62 14.59 5.20
CA LEU A 85 -10.79 15.76 4.86
C LEU A 85 -10.16 16.39 6.11
N ASP A 86 -10.92 16.50 7.20
CA ASP A 86 -10.41 17.03 8.47
C ASP A 86 -9.28 16.16 9.04
N ALA A 87 -9.41 14.82 8.96
CA ALA A 87 -8.34 13.92 9.36
C ALA A 87 -7.07 14.10 8.51
N ALA A 88 -7.22 14.37 7.20
CA ALA A 88 -6.10 14.70 6.33
C ALA A 88 -5.44 16.03 6.68
N GLN A 89 -6.23 17.06 7.00
CA GLN A 89 -5.70 18.35 7.45
C GLN A 89 -4.94 18.23 8.78
N ARG A 90 -5.46 17.46 9.75
CA ARG A 90 -4.76 17.17 11.01
C ARG A 90 -3.47 16.39 10.78
N PHE A 91 -3.50 15.39 9.89
CA PHE A 91 -2.31 14.64 9.50
C PHE A 91 -1.24 15.56 8.90
N GLY A 92 -1.63 16.43 7.96
CA GLY A 92 -0.74 17.41 7.34
C GLY A 92 -0.11 18.34 8.37
N LYS A 93 -0.94 18.95 9.23
CA LYS A 93 -0.48 19.83 10.31
C LYS A 93 0.51 19.14 11.26
N LYS A 94 0.21 17.92 11.69
CA LYS A 94 1.06 17.14 12.62
C LYS A 94 2.44 16.84 12.03
N ASN A 95 2.53 16.62 10.71
CA ASN A 95 3.76 16.24 10.02
C ASN A 95 4.40 17.39 9.24
N SER A 96 3.90 18.62 9.36
CA SER A 96 4.33 19.78 8.58
C SER A 96 4.27 19.53 7.05
N ILE A 97 3.24 18.82 6.60
CA ILE A 97 2.98 18.48 5.20
C ILE A 97 1.85 19.39 4.69
N PRO A 98 2.04 20.14 3.60
CA PRO A 98 0.97 20.91 2.98
C PRO A 98 -0.10 19.97 2.39
N VAL A 99 -1.37 20.37 2.51
CA VAL A 99 -2.52 19.57 2.11
C VAL A 99 -3.34 20.31 1.07
N TYR A 100 -3.60 19.66 -0.06
CA TYR A 100 -4.38 20.16 -1.18
C TYR A 100 -5.55 19.23 -1.49
N GLU A 101 -6.61 19.76 -2.07
CA GLU A 101 -7.66 18.94 -2.68
C GLU A 101 -7.28 18.63 -4.13
N ALA A 102 -7.15 17.35 -4.46
CA ALA A 102 -6.71 16.91 -5.79
C ALA A 102 -7.64 17.41 -6.91
N ALA A 103 -8.94 17.52 -6.62
CA ALA A 103 -9.94 18.05 -7.57
C ALA A 103 -9.72 19.52 -7.93
N LYS A 104 -9.09 20.31 -7.04
CA LYS A 104 -8.85 21.75 -7.25
C LYS A 104 -7.48 22.01 -7.87
N THR A 105 -6.45 21.33 -7.39
CA THR A 105 -5.06 21.58 -7.82
C THR A 105 -4.59 20.66 -8.94
N GLY A 106 -5.25 19.51 -9.11
CA GLY A 106 -4.69 18.38 -9.84
C GLY A 106 -3.50 17.76 -9.11
N TYR A 107 -2.91 16.75 -9.76
CA TYR A 107 -1.67 16.12 -9.31
C TYR A 107 -0.44 16.82 -9.89
N PRO A 108 0.66 16.89 -9.12
CA PRO A 108 1.86 17.60 -9.56
C PRO A 108 2.55 16.86 -10.70
N ARG A 109 3.17 17.61 -11.62
CA ARG A 109 3.84 17.07 -12.82
C ARG A 109 4.85 15.95 -12.49
N ARG A 110 5.63 16.11 -11.43
CA ARG A 110 6.62 15.13 -10.97
C ARG A 110 6.05 13.74 -10.69
N MET A 111 4.80 13.65 -10.23
CA MET A 111 4.13 12.35 -9.99
C MET A 111 3.88 11.61 -11.31
N ARG A 112 3.51 12.34 -12.36
CA ARG A 112 3.29 11.76 -13.71
C ARG A 112 4.60 11.26 -14.28
N GLU A 113 5.65 12.09 -14.23
CA GLU A 113 6.99 11.74 -14.71
C GLU A 113 7.59 10.56 -13.93
N TYR A 114 7.35 10.47 -12.62
CA TYR A 114 7.73 9.29 -11.84
C TYR A 114 7.02 8.03 -12.33
N THR A 115 5.71 8.09 -12.52
CA THR A 115 4.90 6.94 -12.97
C THR A 115 5.33 6.46 -14.35
N GLU A 116 5.63 7.38 -15.27
CA GLU A 116 6.16 7.04 -16.60
C GLU A 116 7.53 6.39 -16.51
N ARG A 117 8.44 6.94 -15.70
CA ARG A 117 9.76 6.33 -15.43
C ARG A 117 9.63 4.91 -14.88
N GLN A 118 8.75 4.69 -13.89
CA GLN A 118 8.52 3.36 -13.33
C GLN A 118 7.98 2.38 -14.38
N ARG A 119 7.00 2.79 -15.19
CA ARG A 119 6.45 1.95 -16.26
C ARG A 119 7.51 1.52 -17.28
N ILE A 120 8.40 2.42 -17.67
CA ILE A 120 9.50 2.11 -18.60
C ILE A 120 10.48 1.12 -17.95
N LEU A 121 10.86 1.35 -16.69
CA LEU A 121 11.76 0.46 -15.95
C LEU A 121 11.17 -0.94 -15.75
N GLU A 122 9.88 -1.03 -15.42
CA GLU A 122 9.16 -2.30 -15.29
C GLU A 122 9.12 -3.06 -16.62
N ARG A 123 8.88 -2.37 -17.74
CA ARG A 123 8.91 -2.99 -19.07
C ARG A 123 10.29 -3.53 -19.41
N LYS A 124 11.36 -2.78 -19.11
CA LYS A 124 12.75 -3.24 -19.32
C LYS A 124 13.06 -4.47 -18.47
N ARG A 125 12.74 -4.44 -17.17
CA ARG A 125 12.93 -5.59 -16.26
C ARG A 125 12.16 -6.83 -16.72
N ARG A 126 10.95 -6.64 -17.27
CA ARG A 126 10.18 -7.75 -17.83
C ARG A 126 10.88 -8.34 -19.06
N GLN A 127 11.31 -7.49 -20.00
CA GLN A 127 12.05 -7.92 -21.20
C GLN A 127 13.33 -8.68 -20.82
N GLU A 128 14.13 -8.14 -19.90
CA GLU A 128 15.36 -8.79 -19.40
C GLU A 128 15.09 -10.17 -18.78
N ARG A 129 13.97 -10.33 -18.04
CA ARG A 129 13.59 -11.63 -17.47
C ARG A 129 13.13 -12.62 -18.53
N ASP A 130 12.48 -12.16 -19.58
CA ASP A 130 11.97 -13.01 -20.66
C ASP A 130 13.11 -13.42 -21.61
N ASP A 131 14.12 -12.56 -21.79
CA ASP A 131 15.34 -12.81 -22.58
C ASP A 131 16.40 -13.60 -21.80
N ALA A 132 16.23 -13.79 -20.49
CA ALA A 132 17.15 -14.56 -19.67
C ALA A 132 17.19 -16.03 -20.17
N PRO A 133 18.39 -16.61 -20.36
CA PRO A 133 18.52 -18.00 -20.78
C PRO A 133 17.76 -18.91 -19.81
N ARG A 134 16.94 -19.82 -20.34
CA ARG A 134 16.38 -20.91 -19.53
C ARG A 134 17.46 -21.97 -19.38
N GLU A 135 17.97 -22.12 -18.16
CA GLU A 135 18.86 -23.23 -17.76
C GLU A 135 18.12 -24.57 -17.75
#